data_AF-A0A5C3KEC3-F1
#
_entry.id   AF-A0A5C3KEC3-F1
#
_cell.length_a   1.000
_cell.length_b   1.000
_cell.length_c   1.000
_cell.angle_alpha   90.00
_cell.angle_beta   90.00
_cell.angle_gamma   90.00
#
_symmetry.space_group_name_H-M   'P 1'
#
loop_
_entity.id
_entity.type
_entity.pdbx_description
1 polymer ?
#
loop_
_entity_poly.entity_id
_entity_poly.type
_entity_poly.pdbx_seq_one_letter_code
_entity_poly.pdbx_strand_id
1 'polypeptide(L)'
;MNFARYKNIIIEALAKGSVSKEDVHRDSPRGGSQEMLRIHRLAAELRWNRTQQSITTNSNFTFTGLRHATVYDQAVFPATLFTDRCKTGKNKTQLDMQSALGFFRDMRFPKEFFRASAPSAGEEAAGIFKAHPINPGGNVGGVNNYVVDTSLGGFEDGCGFYTQFVNMTIRSLYPKPEGVLRRNLKINLGFLYEAFGFGPECPQVKLYRD
;
A
#
# COMPACT_ATOMS: atom_id res chain seq x y z
N MET A 1 9.21 -6.75 8.56
CA MET A 1 9.34 -5.82 7.41
C MET A 1 10.78 -5.33 7.37
N ASN A 2 11.61 -5.83 6.45
CA ASN A 2 13.05 -5.52 6.45
C ASN A 2 13.30 -4.25 5.62
N PHE A 3 13.33 -3.10 6.31
CA PHE A 3 13.48 -1.75 5.73
C PHE A 3 14.75 -1.60 4.87
N ALA A 4 15.78 -2.42 5.11
CA ALA A 4 17.01 -2.43 4.32
C ALA A 4 16.80 -2.79 2.83
N ARG A 5 15.76 -3.57 2.48
CA ARG A 5 15.43 -3.86 1.07
C ARG A 5 14.78 -2.67 0.36
N TYR A 6 14.00 -1.85 1.06
CA TYR A 6 13.31 -0.67 0.49
C TYR A 6 14.30 0.39 -0.05
N LYS A 7 15.47 0.49 0.60
CA LYS A 7 16.55 1.45 0.29
C LYS A 7 17.07 1.36 -1.15
N ASN A 8 17.34 0.16 -1.65
CA ASN A 8 17.97 0.00 -2.96
C ASN A 8 16.98 0.14 -4.13
N ILE A 9 15.69 -0.01 -3.83
CA ILE A 9 14.65 -0.16 -4.85
C ILE A 9 14.16 1.19 -5.37
N ILE A 10 13.94 2.16 -4.48
CA ILE A 10 13.53 3.52 -4.88
C ILE A 10 14.69 4.20 -5.63
N ILE A 11 15.93 3.95 -5.19
CA ILE A 11 17.13 4.45 -5.85
C ILE A 11 17.31 3.79 -7.23
N GLU A 12 17.12 2.47 -7.38
CA GLU A 12 17.22 1.80 -8.68
C GLU A 12 16.07 2.13 -9.64
N ALA A 13 14.84 2.26 -9.16
CA ALA A 13 13.69 2.60 -10.00
C ALA A 13 13.80 4.01 -10.59
N LEU A 14 14.46 4.93 -9.87
CA LEU A 14 14.73 6.28 -10.35
C LEU A 14 16.04 6.37 -11.16
N ALA A 15 17.04 5.54 -10.86
CA ALA A 15 18.31 5.52 -11.59
C ALA A 15 18.23 4.81 -12.96
N LYS A 16 17.29 3.87 -13.15
CA LYS A 16 17.19 3.07 -14.39
C LYS A 16 16.33 3.70 -15.48
N GLY A 17 15.71 4.87 -15.26
CA GLY A 17 14.93 5.57 -16.29
C GLY A 17 13.90 4.66 -16.98
N SER A 18 13.40 3.64 -16.28
CA SER A 18 12.55 2.58 -16.83
C SER A 18 11.07 3.00 -16.83
N VAL A 19 10.83 4.21 -17.34
CA VAL A 19 9.56 4.61 -17.95
C VAL A 19 9.86 4.63 -19.44
N SER A 20 9.16 3.82 -20.24
CA SER A 20 9.43 3.76 -21.68
C SER A 20 9.30 5.16 -22.28
N LYS A 21 10.20 5.49 -23.22
CA LYS A 21 10.28 6.80 -23.86
C LYS A 21 9.12 7.12 -24.81
N GLU A 22 8.11 6.25 -24.92
CA GLU A 22 7.06 6.37 -25.95
C GLU A 22 5.81 7.18 -25.53
N ASP A 23 5.74 7.72 -24.31
CA ASP A 23 4.66 8.64 -23.89
C ASP A 23 5.06 10.13 -23.90
N VAL A 24 6.25 10.48 -24.43
CA VAL A 24 6.79 11.85 -24.39
C VAL A 24 6.67 12.54 -25.76
N HIS A 25 5.49 13.08 -26.06
CA HIS A 25 5.25 14.10 -27.09
C HIS A 25 4.00 14.90 -26.67
N ARG A 26 3.96 16.24 -26.58
CA ARG A 26 4.79 17.35 -27.05
C ARG A 26 4.75 18.49 -26.02
N ASP A 27 5.90 19.10 -25.74
CA ASP A 27 6.17 20.55 -25.84
C ASP A 27 7.39 20.93 -24.98
N SER A 28 8.38 21.51 -25.66
CA SER A 28 9.60 22.16 -25.13
C SER A 28 9.76 23.42 -25.99
N PRO A 29 10.17 24.61 -25.48
CA PRO A 29 11.52 24.77 -24.92
C PRO A 29 11.69 25.86 -23.84
N ARG A 30 12.47 25.53 -22.78
CA ARG A 30 13.65 26.27 -22.26
C ARG A 30 13.97 25.83 -20.81
N GLY A 31 15.10 25.14 -20.68
CA GLY A 31 16.00 25.16 -19.50
C GLY A 31 15.51 24.48 -18.21
N GLY A 32 15.97 23.23 -17.97
CA GLY A 32 15.87 22.56 -16.66
C GLY A 32 15.05 21.27 -16.67
N SER A 33 15.42 20.32 -17.53
CA SER A 33 14.73 19.04 -17.73
C SER A 33 15.13 17.98 -16.69
N GLN A 34 14.37 17.86 -15.60
CA GLN A 34 14.17 16.61 -14.87
C GLN A 34 12.71 16.55 -14.36
N GLU A 35 11.89 15.85 -15.14
CA GLU A 35 10.99 14.80 -14.63
C GLU A 35 9.95 15.18 -13.56
N MET A 36 9.04 16.09 -13.92
CA MET A 36 7.79 16.33 -13.19
C MET A 36 6.77 15.18 -13.37
N LEU A 37 7.08 13.98 -12.85
CA LEU A 37 6.09 12.90 -12.76
C LEU A 37 5.21 13.12 -11.50
N ARG A 38 3.89 13.22 -11.68
CA ARG A 38 2.94 13.28 -10.55
C ARG A 38 3.15 12.05 -9.66
N ILE A 39 3.31 12.23 -8.35
CA ILE A 39 3.63 11.15 -7.40
C ILE A 39 2.68 9.94 -7.49
N HIS A 40 1.41 10.16 -7.85
CA HIS A 40 0.44 9.07 -8.05
C HIS A 40 0.77 8.21 -9.27
N ARG A 41 1.20 8.81 -10.39
CA ARG A 41 1.66 8.05 -11.56
C ARG A 41 2.93 7.27 -11.22
N LEU A 42 3.88 7.91 -10.53
CA LEU A 42 5.10 7.23 -10.07
C LEU A 42 4.78 6.06 -9.13
N ALA A 43 3.84 6.26 -8.20
CA ALA A 43 3.41 5.24 -7.24
C ALA A 43 2.76 4.04 -7.95
N ALA A 44 1.93 4.27 -8.97
CA ALA A 44 1.32 3.22 -9.79
C ALA A 44 2.38 2.40 -10.53
N GLU A 45 3.29 3.05 -11.27
CA GLU A 45 4.36 2.37 -11.99
C GLU A 45 5.30 1.62 -11.05
N LEU A 46 5.70 2.24 -9.94
CA LEU A 46 6.56 1.58 -8.96
C LEU A 46 5.85 0.39 -8.32
N ARG A 47 4.56 0.50 -7.97
CA ARG A 47 3.78 -0.61 -7.41
C ARG A 47 3.74 -1.79 -8.38
N TRP A 48 3.39 -1.53 -9.63
CA TRP A 48 3.37 -2.53 -10.69
C TRP A 48 4.73 -3.21 -10.86
N ASN A 49 5.79 -2.42 -11.05
CA ASN A 49 7.15 -2.93 -11.22
C ASN A 49 7.60 -3.80 -10.05
N ARG A 50 7.21 -3.43 -8.82
CA ARG A 50 7.52 -4.22 -7.62
C ARG A 50 6.75 -5.52 -7.52
N THR A 51 5.52 -5.55 -8.00
CA THR A 51 4.76 -6.78 -8.09
C THR A 51 5.37 -7.69 -9.17
N GLN A 52 5.62 -7.17 -10.36
CA GLN A 52 6.28 -7.92 -11.44
C GLN A 52 7.63 -8.49 -11.02
N GLN A 53 8.48 -7.68 -10.40
CA GLN A 53 9.76 -8.17 -9.89
C GLN A 53 9.59 -9.27 -8.83
N SER A 54 8.57 -9.18 -7.97
CA SER A 54 8.33 -10.23 -6.97
C SER A 54 7.84 -11.52 -7.63
N ILE A 55 7.02 -11.42 -8.67
CA ILE A 55 6.61 -12.56 -9.50
C ILE A 55 7.84 -13.21 -10.15
N THR A 56 8.77 -12.43 -10.69
CA THR A 56 9.91 -12.99 -11.45
C THR A 56 11.08 -13.45 -10.59
N THR A 57 11.20 -12.99 -9.34
CA THR A 57 12.38 -13.24 -8.50
C THR A 57 12.11 -13.92 -7.16
N ASN A 58 10.85 -14.04 -6.73
CA ASN A 58 10.51 -14.64 -5.44
C ASN A 58 9.53 -15.81 -5.62
N SER A 59 10.03 -17.05 -5.49
CA SER A 59 9.21 -18.26 -5.60
C SER A 59 8.13 -18.39 -4.52
N ASN A 60 8.28 -17.68 -3.40
CA ASN A 60 7.32 -17.64 -2.29
C ASN A 60 6.56 -16.30 -2.25
N PHE A 61 6.42 -15.63 -3.39
CA PHE A 61 5.69 -14.36 -3.44
C PHE A 61 4.22 -14.58 -3.10
N THR A 62 3.72 -13.84 -2.10
CA THR A 62 2.32 -13.83 -1.70
C THR A 62 1.77 -12.41 -1.72
N PHE A 63 0.59 -12.28 -2.29
CA PHE A 63 -0.09 -11.01 -2.56
C PHE A 63 -1.61 -11.20 -2.40
N THR A 64 -2.02 -11.79 -1.28
CA THR A 64 -3.41 -12.10 -0.94
C THR A 64 -3.86 -11.38 0.34
N GLY A 65 -5.16 -11.34 0.59
CA GLY A 65 -5.76 -10.89 1.86
C GLY A 65 -5.29 -9.50 2.30
N LEU A 66 -4.88 -9.36 3.56
CA LEU A 66 -4.41 -8.09 4.14
C LEU A 66 -3.30 -7.44 3.31
N ARG A 67 -2.41 -8.23 2.72
CA ARG A 67 -1.31 -7.67 1.92
C ARG A 67 -1.83 -7.05 0.64
N HIS A 68 -2.75 -7.71 -0.04
CA HIS A 68 -3.40 -7.17 -1.23
C HIS A 68 -4.23 -5.92 -0.90
N ALA A 69 -4.99 -5.97 0.21
CA ALA A 69 -5.83 -4.86 0.64
C ALA A 69 -5.04 -3.58 0.94
N THR A 70 -3.90 -3.68 1.66
CA THR A 70 -3.21 -2.49 2.19
C THR A 70 -2.15 -1.89 1.27
N VAL A 71 -1.66 -2.64 0.27
CA VAL A 71 -0.48 -2.22 -0.49
C VAL A 71 -0.71 -1.02 -1.41
N TYR A 72 -1.94 -0.84 -1.87
CA TYR A 72 -2.33 0.29 -2.72
C TYR A 72 -2.51 1.57 -1.88
N ASP A 73 -3.13 1.47 -0.70
CA ASP A 73 -3.17 2.59 0.26
C ASP A 73 -1.77 3.03 0.67
N GLN A 74 -0.89 2.07 0.97
CA GLN A 74 0.51 2.36 1.32
C GLN A 74 1.28 3.05 0.18
N ALA A 75 0.86 2.87 -1.08
CA ALA A 75 1.50 3.51 -2.22
C ALA A 75 1.14 5.01 -2.32
N VAL A 76 0.00 5.43 -1.77
CA VAL A 76 -0.41 6.85 -1.76
C VAL A 76 0.07 7.62 -0.54
N PHE A 77 0.43 6.95 0.56
CA PHE A 77 0.91 7.61 1.79
C PHE A 77 2.04 8.64 1.59
N PRO A 78 3.03 8.45 0.70
CA PRO A 78 4.02 9.49 0.45
C PRO A 78 3.42 10.79 -0.11
N ALA A 79 2.35 10.68 -0.88
CA ALA A 79 1.63 11.81 -1.45
C ALA A 79 0.73 12.48 -0.42
N THR A 80 0.05 11.69 0.42
CA THR A 80 -1.00 12.18 1.34
C THR A 80 -0.46 12.57 2.71
N LEU A 81 0.63 11.96 3.18
CA LEU A 81 1.17 12.12 4.53
C LEU A 81 2.55 12.80 4.58
N PHE A 82 3.37 12.66 3.54
CA PHE A 82 4.76 13.15 3.55
C PHE A 82 4.97 14.44 2.75
N THR A 83 3.91 14.96 2.13
CA THR A 83 3.93 16.26 1.47
C THR A 83 3.63 17.37 2.47
N ASP A 84 4.41 18.45 2.40
CA ASP A 84 4.22 19.59 3.28
C ASP A 84 2.95 20.37 2.90
N ARG A 85 2.07 20.67 3.86
CA ARG A 85 0.80 21.39 3.60
C ARG A 85 1.00 22.79 3.00
N CYS A 86 2.17 23.41 3.19
CA CYS A 86 2.50 24.72 2.63
C CYS A 86 2.74 24.64 1.12
N LYS A 87 2.93 23.44 0.54
CA LYS A 87 2.95 23.25 -0.92
C LYS A 87 1.53 23.39 -1.47
N THR A 88 1.35 24.27 -2.45
CA THR A 88 0.05 24.56 -3.07
C THR A 88 0.06 24.26 -4.57
N GLY A 89 -1.13 24.29 -5.19
CA GLY A 89 -1.29 24.11 -6.65
C GLY A 89 -0.69 22.80 -7.15
N LYS A 90 0.14 22.89 -8.21
CA LYS A 90 0.80 21.74 -8.84
C LYS A 90 1.81 21.01 -7.93
N ASN A 91 2.21 21.64 -6.81
CA ASN A 91 3.21 21.11 -5.89
C ASN A 91 2.60 20.42 -4.67
N LYS A 92 1.28 20.47 -4.50
CA LYS A 92 0.57 19.92 -3.33
C LYS A 92 0.89 18.44 -3.07
N THR A 93 1.05 17.65 -4.13
CA THR A 93 1.35 16.21 -4.04
C THR A 93 2.80 15.90 -4.41
N GLN A 94 3.72 16.87 -4.33
CA GLN A 94 5.12 16.65 -4.69
C GLN A 94 5.98 16.39 -3.45
N LEU A 95 6.68 15.27 -3.47
CA LEU A 95 7.70 14.91 -2.50
C LEU A 95 9.05 14.88 -3.21
N ASP A 96 9.97 15.77 -2.81
CA ASP A 96 11.33 15.77 -3.33
C ASP A 96 12.14 14.60 -2.73
N MET A 97 13.20 14.19 -3.41
CA MET A 97 13.98 13.01 -3.02
C MET A 97 14.71 13.17 -1.69
N GLN A 98 15.11 14.39 -1.32
CA GLN A 98 15.76 14.62 -0.04
C GLN A 98 14.77 14.40 1.11
N SER A 99 13.57 14.94 0.99
CA SER A 99 12.47 14.72 1.93
C SER A 99 12.07 13.24 1.97
N ALA A 100 11.92 12.58 0.82
CA ALA A 100 11.61 11.15 0.75
C ALA A 100 12.65 10.29 1.47
N LEU A 101 13.95 10.55 1.26
CA LEU A 101 15.02 9.86 1.99
C LEU A 101 14.98 10.19 3.49
N GLY A 102 14.66 11.42 3.87
CA GLY A 102 14.41 11.80 5.26
C GLY A 102 13.37 10.89 5.91
N PHE A 103 12.20 10.73 5.30
CA PHE A 103 11.14 9.86 5.80
C PHE A 103 11.52 8.38 5.79
N PHE A 104 11.95 7.85 4.64
CA PHE A 104 12.11 6.40 4.46
C PHE A 104 13.41 5.82 4.99
N ARG A 105 14.52 6.58 4.92
CA ARG A 105 15.85 6.12 5.33
C ARG A 105 16.19 6.60 6.74
N ASP A 106 15.92 7.88 7.01
CA ASP A 106 16.38 8.53 8.24
C ASP A 106 15.29 8.61 9.32
N MET A 107 14.05 8.19 9.00
CA MET A 107 12.88 8.32 9.88
C MET A 107 12.72 9.74 10.44
N ARG A 108 13.01 10.74 9.62
CA ARG A 108 13.16 12.14 10.00
C ARG A 108 12.31 13.05 9.13
N PHE A 109 11.49 13.88 9.76
CA PHE A 109 10.77 14.96 9.08
C PHE A 109 11.74 15.99 8.50
N PRO A 110 11.44 16.56 7.31
CA PRO A 110 12.14 17.75 6.82
C PRO A 110 12.11 18.90 7.83
N LYS A 111 13.10 19.78 7.78
CA LYS A 111 13.08 21.02 8.58
C LYS A 111 11.86 21.84 8.16
N GLU A 112 11.15 22.41 9.15
CA GLU A 112 9.94 23.20 8.94
C GLU A 112 8.80 22.42 8.25
N PHE A 113 8.78 21.09 8.39
CA PHE A 113 7.69 20.27 7.87
C PHE A 113 6.37 20.53 8.60
N PHE A 114 5.32 20.84 7.85
CA PHE A 114 3.96 20.94 8.35
C PHE A 114 3.10 19.78 7.83
N ARG A 115 2.50 19.01 8.76
CA ARG A 115 1.55 17.92 8.44
C ARG A 115 0.38 18.38 7.58
N ALA A 116 -0.27 17.45 6.89
CA ALA A 116 -1.52 17.69 6.15
C ALA A 116 -2.55 18.49 6.95
N SER A 117 -3.28 19.38 6.28
CA SER A 117 -4.24 20.30 6.91
C SER A 117 -5.55 19.64 7.34
N ALA A 118 -5.82 18.41 6.91
CA ALA A 118 -6.98 17.61 7.27
C ALA A 118 -6.55 16.15 7.47
N PRO A 119 -7.34 15.33 8.21
CA PRO A 119 -7.14 13.89 8.25
C PRO A 119 -7.14 13.30 6.84
N SER A 120 -6.17 12.45 6.55
CA SER A 120 -6.02 11.71 5.29
C SER A 120 -5.38 10.36 5.56
N ALA A 121 -5.56 9.43 4.64
CA ALA A 121 -4.95 8.11 4.61
C ALA A 121 -4.76 7.63 3.15
N GLY A 122 -5.58 6.67 2.73
CA GLY A 122 -5.53 5.96 1.45
C GLY A 122 -6.36 6.61 0.35
N GLU A 123 -6.77 7.88 0.48
CA GLU A 123 -7.50 8.55 -0.59
C GLU A 123 -6.65 8.50 -1.87
N GLU A 124 -7.28 8.17 -3.00
CA GLU A 124 -6.64 7.92 -4.31
C GLU A 124 -6.01 6.53 -4.53
N ALA A 125 -6.02 5.61 -3.54
CA ALA A 125 -5.52 4.25 -3.73
C ALA A 125 -6.21 3.50 -4.88
N ALA A 126 -7.51 3.75 -5.09
CA ALA A 126 -8.26 3.19 -6.21
C ALA A 126 -7.70 3.63 -7.58
N GLY A 127 -7.10 4.82 -7.68
CA GLY A 127 -6.42 5.28 -8.89
C GLY A 127 -5.13 4.51 -9.15
N ILE A 128 -4.37 4.20 -8.10
CA ILE A 128 -3.17 3.36 -8.18
C ILE A 128 -3.53 1.94 -8.62
N PHE A 129 -4.59 1.36 -8.04
CA PHE A 129 -5.07 0.04 -8.42
C PHE A 129 -5.53 0.00 -9.89
N LYS A 130 -6.36 0.96 -10.31
CA LYS A 130 -6.92 1.01 -11.67
C LYS A 130 -5.87 1.20 -12.77
N ALA A 131 -4.72 1.80 -12.46
CA ALA A 131 -3.64 1.97 -13.43
C ALA A 131 -3.06 0.62 -13.88
N HIS A 132 -2.89 -0.32 -12.93
CA HIS A 132 -2.37 -1.66 -13.20
C HIS A 132 -3.06 -2.70 -12.30
N PRO A 133 -4.29 -3.13 -12.64
CA PRO A 133 -5.05 -4.05 -11.79
C PRO A 133 -4.36 -5.42 -11.72
N ILE A 134 -4.20 -5.94 -10.51
CA ILE A 134 -3.72 -7.29 -10.25
C ILE A 134 -4.69 -7.94 -9.28
N ASN A 135 -5.14 -9.15 -9.60
CA ASN A 135 -5.94 -9.95 -8.67
C ASN A 135 -5.06 -10.49 -7.52
N PRO A 136 -5.62 -10.66 -6.31
CA PRO A 136 -4.89 -11.29 -5.22
C PRO A 136 -4.41 -12.69 -5.64
N GLY A 137 -3.23 -13.07 -5.18
CA GLY A 137 -2.62 -14.33 -5.57
C GLY A 137 -1.18 -14.48 -5.10
N GLY A 138 -0.46 -15.42 -5.67
CA GLY A 138 0.93 -15.65 -5.32
C GLY A 138 1.62 -16.63 -6.27
N ASN A 139 2.93 -16.70 -6.17
CA ASN A 139 3.70 -17.70 -6.88
C ASN A 139 3.51 -19.09 -6.24
N VAL A 140 3.23 -20.09 -7.06
CA VAL A 140 3.06 -21.49 -6.63
C VAL A 140 4.13 -22.35 -7.29
N GLY A 141 4.93 -23.07 -6.51
CA GLY A 141 5.89 -24.04 -7.06
C GLY A 141 7.07 -23.43 -7.84
N GLY A 142 7.26 -22.11 -7.85
CA GLY A 142 8.40 -21.47 -8.53
C GLY A 142 8.19 -19.99 -8.81
N VAL A 143 9.25 -19.30 -9.26
CA VAL A 143 9.12 -17.95 -9.84
C VAL A 143 8.34 -18.01 -11.15
N ASN A 144 7.76 -16.88 -11.58
CA ASN A 144 6.97 -16.76 -12.81
C ASN A 144 5.73 -17.67 -12.88
N ASN A 145 5.21 -18.14 -11.74
CA ASN A 145 4.02 -18.98 -11.69
C ASN A 145 2.95 -18.37 -10.77
N TYR A 146 2.53 -17.15 -11.11
CA TYR A 146 1.54 -16.41 -10.33
C TYR A 146 0.14 -17.00 -10.54
N VAL A 147 -0.43 -17.56 -9.50
CA VAL A 147 -1.77 -18.13 -9.47
C VAL A 147 -2.68 -17.19 -8.69
N VAL A 148 -3.84 -16.87 -9.29
CA VAL A 148 -4.87 -16.05 -8.64
C VAL A 148 -5.49 -16.83 -7.49
N ASP A 149 -5.63 -16.16 -6.34
CA ASP A 149 -6.29 -16.67 -5.14
C ASP A 149 -7.08 -15.54 -4.48
N THR A 150 -8.40 -15.60 -4.62
CA THR A 150 -9.35 -14.64 -4.04
C THR A 150 -9.94 -15.11 -2.72
N SER A 151 -9.52 -16.27 -2.19
CA SER A 151 -10.12 -16.89 -1.01
C SER A 151 -10.01 -16.03 0.26
N LEU A 152 -9.03 -15.12 0.31
CA LEU A 152 -8.78 -14.21 1.43
C LEU A 152 -9.32 -12.79 1.20
N GLY A 153 -10.09 -12.55 0.13
CA GLY A 153 -10.48 -11.20 -0.29
C GLY A 153 -9.30 -10.33 -0.71
N GLY A 154 -9.50 -9.01 -0.75
CA GLY A 154 -8.47 -8.09 -1.23
C GLY A 154 -8.91 -6.63 -1.29
N PHE A 155 -8.23 -5.83 -2.10
CA PHE A 155 -8.49 -4.40 -2.26
C PHE A 155 -9.94 -4.08 -2.65
N GLU A 156 -10.51 -4.83 -3.61
CA GLU A 156 -11.90 -4.64 -4.06
C GLU A 156 -12.94 -5.41 -3.23
N ASP A 157 -12.50 -6.31 -2.34
CA ASP A 157 -13.34 -7.13 -1.48
C ASP A 157 -12.93 -6.95 -0.01
N GLY A 158 -13.25 -5.77 0.51
CA GLY A 158 -12.94 -5.39 1.89
C GLY A 158 -13.65 -6.28 2.92
N CYS A 159 -14.88 -6.72 2.64
CA CYS A 159 -15.63 -7.59 3.54
C CYS A 159 -15.04 -9.00 3.59
N GLY A 160 -14.71 -9.59 2.43
CA GLY A 160 -14.05 -10.89 2.36
C GLY A 160 -12.70 -10.85 3.05
N PHE A 161 -11.90 -9.79 2.83
CA PHE A 161 -10.65 -9.59 3.57
C PHE A 161 -10.88 -9.54 5.08
N TYR A 162 -11.78 -8.69 5.58
CA TYR A 162 -12.07 -8.59 7.01
C TYR A 162 -12.48 -9.94 7.59
N THR A 163 -13.43 -10.60 6.93
CA THR A 163 -13.98 -11.88 7.37
C THR A 163 -12.90 -12.95 7.49
N GLN A 164 -12.03 -13.05 6.48
CA GLN A 164 -10.96 -14.04 6.45
C GLN A 164 -9.79 -13.67 7.35
N PHE A 165 -9.49 -12.39 7.52
CA PHE A 165 -8.50 -11.94 8.50
C PHE A 165 -8.91 -12.38 9.92
N VAL A 166 -10.17 -12.19 10.29
CA VAL A 166 -10.68 -12.65 11.60
C VAL A 166 -10.74 -14.18 11.68
N ASN A 167 -11.34 -14.85 10.68
CA ASN A 167 -11.59 -16.29 10.74
C ASN A 167 -10.36 -17.16 10.51
N MET A 168 -9.34 -16.66 9.81
CA MET A 168 -8.11 -17.40 9.53
C MET A 168 -6.95 -16.85 10.33
N THR A 169 -6.57 -15.58 10.15
CA THR A 169 -5.37 -15.04 10.77
C THR A 169 -5.51 -14.93 12.29
N ILE A 170 -6.54 -14.25 12.79
CA ILE A 170 -6.74 -14.09 14.24
C ILE A 170 -7.04 -15.44 14.91
N ARG A 171 -7.91 -16.25 14.31
CA ARG A 171 -8.23 -17.59 14.84
C ARG A 171 -7.00 -18.49 14.95
N SER A 172 -6.10 -18.47 13.97
CA SER A 172 -4.90 -19.33 13.99
C SER A 172 -3.89 -18.88 15.05
N LEU A 173 -3.77 -17.56 15.27
CA LEU A 173 -2.90 -17.01 16.32
C LEU A 173 -3.46 -17.26 17.72
N TYR A 174 -4.78 -17.22 17.86
CA TYR A 174 -5.48 -17.35 19.13
C TYR A 174 -6.64 -18.36 19.01
N PRO A 175 -6.34 -19.67 18.92
CA PRO A 175 -7.36 -20.69 18.68
C PRO A 175 -8.26 -20.94 19.89
N LYS A 176 -7.72 -20.80 21.10
CA LYS A 176 -8.43 -21.02 22.38
C LYS A 176 -7.97 -20.02 23.45
N PRO A 177 -8.19 -18.70 23.26
CA PRO A 177 -7.84 -17.74 24.28
C PRO A 177 -8.78 -17.89 25.48
N GLU A 178 -8.26 -17.66 26.67
CA GLU A 178 -9.01 -17.72 27.92
C GLU A 178 -8.89 -16.41 28.71
N GLY A 179 -9.72 -16.27 29.75
CA GLY A 179 -9.68 -15.17 30.70
C GLY A 179 -9.57 -13.79 30.06
N VAL A 180 -8.56 -13.03 30.50
CA VAL A 180 -8.30 -11.65 30.06
C VAL A 180 -7.97 -11.56 28.57
N LEU A 181 -7.24 -12.53 28.01
CA LEU A 181 -6.88 -12.52 26.59
C LEU A 181 -8.13 -12.65 25.71
N ARG A 182 -9.04 -13.56 26.04
CA ARG A 182 -10.30 -13.72 25.31
C ARG A 182 -11.14 -12.45 25.36
N ARG A 183 -11.29 -11.86 26.56
CA ARG A 183 -12.02 -10.60 26.76
C ARG A 183 -11.44 -9.49 25.88
N ASN A 184 -10.12 -9.29 25.94
CA ASN A 184 -9.47 -8.21 25.21
C ASN A 184 -9.49 -8.44 23.70
N LEU A 185 -9.39 -9.69 23.22
CA LEU A 185 -9.55 -9.99 21.80
C LEU A 185 -10.94 -9.61 21.29
N LYS A 186 -12.01 -9.92 22.04
CA LYS A 186 -13.38 -9.53 21.66
C LYS A 186 -13.55 -8.01 21.56
N ILE A 187 -12.98 -7.27 22.50
CA ILE A 187 -13.01 -5.80 22.50
C ILE A 187 -12.25 -5.25 21.28
N ASN A 188 -11.02 -5.71 21.05
CA ASN A 188 -10.20 -5.21 19.94
C ASN A 188 -10.76 -5.61 18.57
N LEU A 189 -11.42 -6.77 18.44
CA LEU A 189 -12.15 -7.15 17.23
C LEU A 189 -13.39 -6.28 17.01
N GLY A 190 -14.00 -5.75 18.08
CA GLY A 190 -15.00 -4.67 18.02
C GLY A 190 -14.43 -3.41 17.39
N PHE A 191 -13.34 -2.89 17.96
CA PHE A 191 -12.68 -1.69 17.43
C PHE A 191 -12.21 -1.86 15.99
N LEU A 192 -11.70 -3.04 15.62
CA LEU A 192 -11.31 -3.34 14.25
C LEU A 192 -12.50 -3.23 13.29
N TYR A 193 -13.64 -3.81 13.65
CA TYR A 193 -14.86 -3.76 12.82
C TYR A 193 -15.38 -2.33 12.67
N GLU A 194 -15.45 -1.58 13.78
CA GLU A 194 -15.87 -0.18 13.79
C GLU A 194 -14.98 0.69 12.88
N ALA A 195 -13.67 0.43 12.86
CA ALA A 195 -12.73 1.18 12.04
C ALA A 195 -12.97 1.04 10.52
N PHE A 196 -13.57 -0.06 10.07
CA PHE A 196 -13.95 -0.21 8.66
C PHE A 196 -15.26 0.49 8.31
N GLY A 197 -16.12 0.78 9.29
CA GLY A 197 -17.41 1.44 9.06
C GLY A 197 -18.33 0.67 8.11
N PHE A 198 -18.24 -0.66 8.09
CA PHE A 198 -19.03 -1.50 7.20
C PHE A 198 -20.54 -1.36 7.40
N GLY A 199 -21.30 -1.51 6.32
CA GLY A 199 -22.75 -1.55 6.34
C GLY A 199 -23.31 -2.94 6.75
N PRO A 200 -24.64 -3.09 6.76
CA PRO A 200 -25.31 -4.34 7.15
C PRO A 200 -24.94 -5.55 6.27
N GLU A 201 -24.45 -5.32 5.05
CA GLU A 201 -23.98 -6.34 4.12
C GLU A 201 -22.70 -7.05 4.55
N CYS A 202 -21.93 -6.45 5.48
CA CYS A 202 -20.74 -7.06 6.04
C CYS A 202 -20.81 -7.06 7.56
N PRO A 203 -21.49 -8.04 8.19
CA PRO A 203 -21.71 -8.06 9.62
C PRO A 203 -20.42 -8.37 10.39
N GLN A 204 -20.36 -7.91 11.64
CA GLN A 204 -19.25 -8.21 12.53
C GLN A 204 -19.08 -9.72 12.74
N VAL A 205 -17.87 -10.24 12.52
CA VAL A 205 -17.53 -11.65 12.80
C VAL A 205 -17.32 -11.84 14.29
N LYS A 206 -18.20 -12.63 14.92
CA LYS A 206 -18.08 -13.03 16.33
C LYS A 206 -17.24 -14.29 16.47
N LEU A 207 -15.92 -14.11 16.62
CA LEU A 207 -14.96 -15.21 16.67
C LEU A 207 -15.05 -16.06 17.94
N TYR A 208 -15.31 -15.44 19.09
CA TYR A 208 -15.35 -16.09 20.40
C TYR A 208 -16.74 -15.95 21.01
N ARG A 209 -17.25 -17.04 21.61
CA ARG A 209 -18.53 -17.03 22.33
C ARG A 209 -18.51 -16.07 23.51
N ASP A 210 -19.69 -15.59 23.88
CA ASP A 210 -19.95 -14.86 25.14
C ASP A 210 -19.73 -15.76 26.35
#